data_AF-A0AAN1XUH4-F1
#
_entry.id   AF-A0AAN1XUH4-F1
#
_cell.length_a   1.000
_cell.length_b   1.000
_cell.length_c   1.000
_cell.angle_alpha   90.00
_cell.angle_beta   90.00
_cell.angle_gamma   90.00
#
_symmetry.space_group_name_H-M   'P 1'
#
loop_
_entity.id
_entity.type
_entity.pdbx_description
1 polymer ?
#
loop_
_entity_poly.entity_id
_entity_poly.type
_entity_poly.pdbx_seq_one_letter_code
_entity_poly.pdbx_strand_id
1 'polypeptide(L)' 'MPGIQVFKTLADALRAGYTVYDRTSDGYLVRTRTAHGWAMALVICH' A
#
# COMPACT_ATOMS: atom_id res chain seq x y z
N MET A 1 4.16 1.54 15.12
CA MET A 1 3.68 0.13 15.10
C MET A 1 4.21 -0.52 13.83
N PRO A 2 5.09 -1.52 13.90
CA PRO A 2 5.48 -2.28 12.72
C PRO A 2 4.38 -3.31 12.44
N GLY A 3 3.53 -3.01 11.47
CA GLY A 3 2.54 -3.94 10.94
C GLY A 3 2.56 -3.86 9.43
N ILE A 4 2.49 -5.02 8.76
CA ILE A 4 2.28 -5.05 7.31
C ILE A 4 0.79 -4.81 7.08
N GLN A 5 0.47 -3.75 6.34
CA GLN A 5 -0.90 -3.44 5.98
C GLN A 5 -1.19 -4.03 4.60
N VAL A 6 -2.29 -4.77 4.49
CA VAL A 6 -2.73 -5.36 3.22
C VAL A 6 -4.10 -4.81 2.90
N PHE A 7 -4.23 -4.19 1.73
CA PHE A 7 -5.49 -3.70 1.20
C PHE A 7 -6.08 -4.71 0.22
N LYS A 8 -7.40 -4.86 0.25
CA LYS A 8 -8.14 -5.71 -0.70
C LYS A 8 -8.32 -5.04 -2.06
N THR A 9 -8.32 -3.70 -2.10
CA THR A 9 -8.50 -2.95 -3.34
C THR A 9 -7.52 -1.78 -3.40
N LEU A 10 -7.14 -1.39 -4.62
CA LEU A 10 -6.28 -0.23 -4.84
C LEU A 10 -6.98 1.06 -4.40
N ALA A 11 -8.30 1.14 -4.57
CA ALA A 11 -9.08 2.31 -4.17
C ALA A 11 -9.00 2.58 -2.66
N ASP A 12 -9.02 1.53 -1.83
CA ASP A 12 -8.90 1.68 -0.38
C ASP A 12 -7.50 2.17 0.02
N ALA A 13 -6.46 1.66 -0.64
CA ALA A 13 -5.10 2.13 -0.42
C ALA A 13 -4.95 3.62 -0.77
N LEU A 14 -5.47 4.03 -1.92
CA LEU A 14 -5.42 5.43 -2.36
C LEU A 14 -6.22 6.34 -1.41
N ARG A 15 -7.39 5.90 -0.94
CA ARG A 15 -8.20 6.63 0.06
C ARG A 15 -7.50 6.75 1.41
N ALA A 16 -6.73 5.74 1.79
CA ALA A 16 -5.90 5.77 3.00
C ALA A 16 -4.65 6.66 2.86
N GLY A 17 -4.46 7.34 1.73
CA GLY A 17 -3.32 8.23 1.49
C GLY A 17 -2.04 7.49 1.11
N TYR A 18 -2.16 6.24 0.65
CA TYR A 18 -1.05 5.54 0.02
C TYR A 18 -0.97 5.91 -1.46
N THR A 19 0.23 5.80 -2.00
CA THR A 19 0.56 6.03 -3.40
C THR A 19 1.13 4.76 -4.00
N VAL A 20 0.80 4.48 -5.26
CA VAL A 20 1.37 3.33 -5.96
C VAL A 20 2.86 3.53 -6.09
N TYR A 21 3.62 2.56 -5.58
CA TYR A 21 5.05 2.50 -5.73
C TYR A 21 5.42 1.60 -6.90
N ASP A 22 4.85 0.41 -6.95
CA ASP A 22 5.12 -0.56 -8.00
C ASP A 22 3.89 -1.45 -8.26
N ARG A 23 3.85 -2.09 -9.42
CA ARG A 23 2.83 -3.07 -9.79
C ARG A 23 3.46 -4.45 -9.85
N THR A 24 2.84 -5.42 -9.17
CA THR A 24 3.27 -6.81 -9.18
C THR A 24 2.32 -7.66 -10.02
N SER A 25 2.68 -8.93 -10.27
CA SER A 25 1.81 -9.92 -10.93
C SER A 25 0.46 -10.08 -10.24
N ASP A 26 0.45 -9.94 -8.91
CA ASP A 26 -0.69 -10.26 -8.04
C ASP A 26 -1.41 -8.99 -7.52
N GLY A 27 -0.95 -7.80 -7.91
CA GLY A 27 -1.57 -6.53 -7.51
C GLY A 27 -0.61 -5.33 -7.52
N TYR A 28 -0.58 -4.58 -6.41
CA TYR A 28 0.18 -3.32 -6.32
C TYR A 28 0.92 -3.20 -4.99
N LEU A 29 2.15 -2.75 -5.05
CA LEU A 29 2.90 -2.29 -3.90
C LEU A 29 2.64 -0.79 -3.73
N VAL A 30 2.11 -0.40 -2.59
CA VAL A 30 1.81 1.01 -2.29
C VAL A 30 2.63 1.47 -1.10
N ARG A 31 2.93 2.77 -1.06
CA ARG A 31 3.67 3.41 0.03
C ARG A 31 3.04 4.72 0.46
N THR A 32 3.23 5.07 1.73
CA THR A 32 2.86 6.39 2.24
C THR A 32 4.00 6.97 3.09
N ARG A 33 4.09 8.30 3.10
CA ARG A 33 5.11 9.04 3.86
C ARG A 33 4.63 9.16 5.30
N THR A 34 5.43 8.73 6.25
CA THR A 34 5.15 8.88 7.69
C THR A 34 6.17 9.82 8.32
N ALA A 35 5.89 10.30 9.55
CA ALA A 35 6.82 11.14 10.31
C ALA A 35 8.19 10.46 10.56
N HIS A 36 8.26 9.14 10.45
CA HIS A 36 9.45 8.33 10.70
C HIS A 36 10.00 7.63 9.44
N GLY A 37 9.50 7.97 8.25
CA GLY A 37 10.01 7.43 6.98
C GLY A 37 8.90 7.03 6.01
N TRP A 38 8.94 5.76 5.57
CA TRP A 38 7.99 5.20 4.62
C TRP A 38 7.27 4.01 5.23
N ALA A 39 5.94 4.01 5.15
CA ALA A 39 5.13 2.83 5.40
C ALA A 39 4.78 2.18 4.07
N MET A 40 4.95 0.86 3.97
CA MET A 40 4.62 0.08 2.79
C MET A 40 3.37 -0.76 3.07
N ALA A 41 2.56 -0.94 2.04
CA ALA A 41 1.40 -1.81 2.09
C ALA A 41 1.25 -2.56 0.75
N LEU A 42 0.66 -3.75 0.82
CA LEU A 42 0.40 -4.59 -0.34
C LEU A 42 -1.08 -4.50 -0.70
N VAL A 43 -1.38 -4.34 -1.98
CA VAL A 43 -2.71 -4.47 -2.55
C VAL A 43 -2.71 -5.76 -3.34
N ILE A 44 -3.58 -6.71 -2.99
CA ILE A 44 -3.74 -7.96 -3.73
C ILE A 44 -5.02 -7.83 -4.55
N CYS A 45 -4.93 -7.92 -5.87
CA CYS A 45 -6.07 -7.86 -6.77
C CYS A 45 -6.31 -9.28 -7.30
N HIS A 46 -7.30 -9.97 -6.71
CA HIS A 46 -7.69 -11.32 -7.08
C HIS A 46 -8.95 -11.33 -7.94
#